data_AF-A0A5K0ZZA2-F1
#
_entry.id   AF-A0A5K0ZZA2-F1
#
_cell.length_a   1.000
_cell.length_b   1.000
_cell.length_c   1.000
_cell.angle_alpha   90.00
_cell.angle_beta   90.00
_cell.angle_gamma   90.00
#
_symmetry.space_group_name_H-M   'P 1'
#
loop_
_entity.id
_entity.type
_entity.pdbx_description
1 polymer ?
#
loop_
_entity_poly.entity_id
_entity_poly.type
_entity_poly.pdbx_seq_one_letter_code
_entity_poly.pdbx_strand_id
1 'polypeptide(L)'
;ISEECGFGRSLFERLVLLGHSKDLLNVQYRMHPSISIFPNSAFYGKKILDGPNVRCAEYTKFYLPERMYSTYSFINVSEGKEIKDETGSWKNIVEVAVISQIVRRLFE
;
A
#
# COMPACT_ATOMS: atom_id res chain seq x y z
N ILE A 1 -19.26 11.09 -19.85
CA ILE A 1 -18.58 11.71 -21.00
C ILE A 1 -17.06 11.50 -20.97
N SER A 2 -16.26 12.18 -20.12
CA SER A 2 -14.78 12.08 -20.19
C SER A 2 -14.20 10.67 -19.96
N GLU A 3 -14.76 9.92 -19.01
CA GLU A 3 -14.31 8.56 -18.71
C GLU A 3 -14.75 7.56 -19.79
N GLU A 4 -15.99 7.69 -20.28
CA GLU A 4 -16.55 6.89 -21.38
C GLU A 4 -15.80 7.11 -22.71
N CYS A 5 -15.24 8.32 -22.92
CA CYS A 5 -14.39 8.63 -24.07
C CYS A 5 -12.94 8.11 -23.92
N GLY A 6 -12.59 7.46 -22.81
CA GLY A 6 -11.28 6.84 -22.62
C GLY A 6 -10.14 7.79 -22.30
N PHE A 7 -10.41 9.03 -21.88
CA PHE A 7 -9.36 9.99 -21.50
C PHE A 7 -8.58 9.58 -20.25
N GLY A 8 -9.10 8.65 -19.44
CA GLY A 8 -8.37 8.04 -18.33
C GLY A 8 -7.26 7.07 -18.77
N ARG A 9 -7.22 6.67 -20.05
CA ARG A 9 -6.19 5.77 -20.57
C ARG A 9 -4.87 6.52 -20.75
N SER A 10 -3.83 6.06 -20.06
CA SER A 10 -2.48 6.60 -20.21
C SER A 10 -1.88 6.31 -21.59
N LEU A 11 -0.87 7.09 -21.97
CA LEU A 11 -0.08 6.83 -23.18
C LEU A 11 0.57 5.43 -23.14
N PHE A 12 1.08 5.02 -21.98
CA PHE A 12 1.72 3.71 -21.79
C PHE A 12 0.75 2.56 -22.07
N GLU A 13 -0.44 2.60 -21.48
CA GLU A 13 -1.48 1.59 -21.73
C GLU A 13 -1.88 1.56 -23.20
N ARG A 14 -1.99 2.72 -23.85
CA ARG A 14 -2.31 2.80 -25.28
C ARG A 14 -1.23 2.15 -26.14
N LEU A 15 0.06 2.37 -25.86
CA LEU A 15 1.16 1.73 -26.60
C LEU A 15 1.17 0.20 -26.40
N VAL A 16 0.96 -0.26 -25.16
CA VAL A 16 0.86 -1.71 -24.87
C VAL A 16 -0.31 -2.35 -25.61
N LEU A 17 -1.47 -1.69 -25.67
CA LEU A 17 -2.64 -2.16 -26.42
C LEU A 17 -2.40 -2.19 -27.94
N LEU A 18 -1.56 -1.28 -28.46
CA LEU A 18 -1.13 -1.27 -29.86
C LEU A 18 -0.05 -2.32 -30.18
N GLY A 19 0.33 -3.16 -29.21
CA GLY A 19 1.27 -4.26 -29.40
C GLY A 19 2.73 -3.92 -29.10
N HIS A 20 3.03 -2.72 -28.58
CA HIS A 20 4.39 -2.43 -28.09
C HIS A 20 4.70 -3.30 -26.86
N SER A 21 5.88 -3.92 -26.85
CA SER A 21 6.35 -4.70 -25.71
C SER A 21 6.62 -3.82 -24.50
N LYS A 22 6.55 -4.44 -23.31
CA LYS A 22 6.92 -3.81 -22.04
C LYS A 22 7.81 -4.77 -21.27
N ASP A 23 8.79 -4.22 -20.58
CA ASP A 23 9.66 -4.95 -19.68
C ASP A 23 9.15 -4.82 -18.25
N LEU A 24 9.04 -5.96 -17.56
CA LEU A 24 8.70 -5.99 -16.14
C LEU A 24 10.00 -6.06 -15.33
N LEU A 25 10.30 -4.98 -14.61
CA LEU A 25 11.31 -5.03 -13.56
C LEU A 25 10.74 -5.86 -12.41
N ASN A 26 11.27 -7.07 -12.25
CA ASN A 26 10.64 -8.11 -11.46
C ASN A 26 11.32 -8.35 -10.10
N VAL A 27 12.20 -7.47 -9.64
CA VAL A 27 12.82 -7.56 -8.31
C VAL A 27 12.47 -6.33 -7.49
N GLN A 28 11.86 -6.53 -6.32
CA GLN A 28 11.50 -5.46 -5.39
C GLN A 28 12.50 -5.40 -4.23
N TYR A 29 12.92 -4.18 -3.90
CA TYR A 29 13.95 -3.92 -2.88
C TYR A 29 13.42 -3.05 -1.72
N ARG A 30 12.10 -2.83 -1.62
CA ARG A 30 11.52 -1.81 -0.72
C ARG A 30 10.72 -2.39 0.45
N MET A 31 10.02 -3.50 0.29
CA MET A 31 9.10 -3.98 1.33
C MET A 31 9.50 -5.36 1.83
N HIS A 32 9.18 -5.65 3.09
CA HIS A 32 9.39 -6.98 3.65
C HIS A 32 8.54 -8.00 2.87
N PRO A 33 9.01 -9.25 2.66
CA PRO A 33 8.29 -10.28 1.90
C PRO A 33 6.83 -10.50 2.34
N SER A 34 6.54 -10.37 3.64
CA SER A 34 5.16 -10.49 4.16
C SER A 34 4.19 -9.44 3.60
N ILE A 35 4.70 -8.26 3.22
CA ILE A 35 3.91 -7.19 2.57
C ILE A 35 3.81 -7.47 1.07
N SER A 36 4.91 -7.85 0.40
CA SER A 36 4.94 -8.01 -1.07
C SER A 36 4.09 -9.17 -1.58
N ILE A 37 3.83 -10.19 -0.75
CA ILE A 37 3.04 -11.38 -1.11
C ILE A 37 1.66 -11.01 -1.68
N PHE A 38 0.92 -10.11 -1.03
CA PHE A 38 -0.44 -9.77 -1.48
C PHE A 38 -0.43 -9.02 -2.82
N PRO A 39 0.27 -7.87 -2.99
CA PRO A 39 0.30 -7.16 -4.26
C PRO A 39 0.87 -8.00 -5.40
N ASN A 40 1.90 -8.82 -5.14
CA ASN A 40 2.50 -9.68 -6.15
C ASN A 40 1.50 -10.71 -6.68
N SER A 41 0.73 -11.34 -5.79
CA SER A 41 -0.31 -12.29 -6.19
C SER A 41 -1.50 -11.61 -6.86
N ALA A 42 -1.94 -10.46 -6.34
CA ALA A 42 -3.15 -9.77 -6.82
C ALA A 42 -2.96 -9.07 -8.17
N PHE A 43 -1.79 -8.47 -8.42
CA PHE A 43 -1.60 -7.57 -9.56
C PHE A 43 -0.50 -8.02 -10.54
N TYR A 44 0.45 -8.85 -10.09
CA TYR A 44 1.64 -9.21 -10.89
C TYR A 44 1.74 -10.69 -11.23
N GLY A 45 0.72 -11.49 -10.91
CA GLY A 45 0.70 -12.92 -11.23
C GLY A 45 1.90 -13.69 -10.66
N LYS A 46 2.35 -13.31 -9.46
CA LYS A 46 3.51 -13.90 -8.75
C LYS A 46 4.85 -13.75 -9.48
N LYS A 47 5.00 -12.76 -10.36
CA LYS A 47 6.23 -12.53 -11.13
C LYS A 47 7.27 -11.69 -10.39
N ILE A 48 6.91 -11.00 -9.31
CA ILE A 48 7.84 -10.19 -8.51
C ILE A 48 8.64 -11.08 -7.55
N LEU A 49 9.95 -10.82 -7.47
CA LEU A 49 10.92 -11.46 -6.59
C LEU A 49 11.37 -10.47 -5.52
N ASP A 50 11.71 -10.97 -4.34
CA ASP A 50 12.26 -10.15 -3.27
C ASP A 50 13.79 -10.08 -3.39
N GLY A 51 14.33 -8.87 -3.37
CA GLY A 51 15.76 -8.60 -3.38
C GLY A 51 16.46 -9.12 -2.11
N PRO A 52 17.80 -9.29 -2.15
CA PRO A 52 18.56 -9.79 -1.01
C PRO A 52 18.46 -8.88 0.23
N ASN A 53 18.37 -7.56 0.02
CA ASN A 53 18.32 -6.59 1.11
C ASN A 53 17.08 -6.77 1.99
N VAL A 54 15.91 -7.07 1.41
CA VAL A 54 14.64 -7.19 2.15
C VAL A 54 14.44 -8.55 2.81
N ARG A 55 15.28 -9.53 2.47
CA ARG A 55 15.29 -10.89 3.05
C ARG A 55 16.21 -11.00 4.27
N CYS A 56 17.05 -10.01 4.49
CA CYS A 56 17.97 -9.94 5.61
C CYS A 56 17.23 -9.71 6.93
N ALA A 57 17.68 -10.32 8.02
CA ALA A 57 17.03 -10.16 9.33
C ALA A 57 17.07 -8.70 9.82
N GLU A 58 18.13 -7.98 9.50
CA GLU A 58 18.38 -6.57 9.80
C GLU A 58 17.40 -5.64 9.09
N TYR A 59 16.74 -6.12 8.02
CA TYR A 59 15.71 -5.37 7.34
C TYR A 59 14.43 -5.26 8.17
N THR A 60 14.15 -6.29 8.97
CA THR A 60 12.97 -6.35 9.82
C THR A 60 13.16 -5.43 11.02
N LYS A 61 12.36 -4.37 11.06
CA LYS A 61 12.34 -3.39 12.14
C LYS A 61 11.04 -3.52 12.92
N PHE A 62 11.16 -3.61 14.24
CA PHE A 62 10.04 -3.54 15.17
C PHE A 62 10.07 -2.17 15.82
N TYR A 63 9.21 -1.27 15.36
CA TYR A 63 9.14 0.10 15.88
C TYR A 63 8.32 0.19 17.17
N LEU A 64 7.36 -0.72 17.35
CA LEU A 64 6.54 -0.81 18.57
C LEU A 64 6.66 -2.23 19.14
N PRO A 65 6.72 -2.39 20.47
CA PRO A 65 6.99 -3.67 21.11
C PRO A 65 5.80 -4.64 21.08
N GLU A 66 4.57 -4.15 20.95
CA GLU A 66 3.39 -5.01 20.96
C GLU A 66 3.22 -5.81 19.68
N ARG A 67 2.83 -7.07 19.83
CA ARG A 67 2.57 -8.00 18.71
C ARG A 67 1.53 -7.51 17.71
N MET A 68 0.63 -6.61 18.12
CA MET A 68 -0.36 -6.03 17.22
C MET A 68 0.27 -5.14 16.13
N TYR A 69 1.49 -4.62 16.35
CA TYR A 69 2.22 -3.77 15.41
C TYR A 69 3.30 -4.56 14.66
N SER A 70 2.89 -5.68 14.05
CA SER A 70 3.76 -6.46 13.18
C SER A 70 4.11 -5.70 11.90
N THR A 71 4.94 -6.29 11.03
CA THR A 71 5.33 -5.73 9.72
C THR A 71 4.14 -5.32 8.85
N TYR A 72 2.97 -5.97 9.02
CA TYR A 72 1.73 -5.59 8.36
C TYR A 72 0.53 -6.01 9.22
N SER A 73 -0.30 -5.05 9.63
CA SER A 73 -1.43 -5.29 10.51
C SER A 73 -2.67 -4.50 10.06
N PHE A 74 -3.85 -5.12 10.17
CA PHE A 74 -5.13 -4.44 10.05
C PHE A 74 -5.68 -4.18 11.44
N ILE A 75 -5.87 -2.91 11.78
CA ILE A 75 -6.44 -2.48 13.07
C ILE A 75 -7.89 -2.09 12.82
N ASN A 76 -8.81 -2.88 13.36
CA ASN A 76 -10.24 -2.57 13.26
C ASN A 76 -10.62 -1.48 14.28
N VAL A 77 -11.11 -0.35 13.80
CA VAL A 77 -11.62 0.76 14.63
C VAL A 77 -13.15 0.73 14.59
N SER A 78 -13.74 -0.12 15.41
CA SER A 78 -15.18 -0.45 15.36
C SER A 78 -16.13 0.72 15.59
N GLU A 79 -15.69 1.76 16.30
CA GLU A 79 -16.49 2.96 16.59
C GLU A 79 -16.29 4.07 15.55
N GLY A 80 -15.48 3.82 14.52
CA GLY A 80 -15.21 4.74 13.43
C GLY A 80 -16.48 5.12 12.66
N LYS A 81 -16.66 6.42 12.42
CA LYS A 81 -17.73 6.95 11.57
C LYS A 81 -17.17 8.00 10.64
N GLU A 82 -17.47 7.85 9.36
CA GLU A 82 -17.09 8.81 8.34
C GLU A 82 -18.04 10.00 8.36
N ILE A 83 -17.46 11.20 8.31
CA ILE A 83 -18.18 12.47 8.23
C ILE A 83 -17.67 13.18 6.99
N LYS A 84 -18.59 13.73 6.20
CA LYS A 84 -18.26 14.53 5.03
C LYS A 84 -17.97 15.97 5.45
N ASP A 85 -16.89 16.56 4.96
CA ASP A 85 -16.57 17.97 5.21
C ASP A 85 -17.24 18.91 4.19
N GLU A 86 -17.02 20.21 4.37
CA GLU A 86 -17.57 21.26 3.50
C GLU A 86 -17.01 21.21 2.07
N THR A 87 -15.83 20.61 1.87
CA THR A 87 -15.21 20.39 0.56
C THR A 87 -15.77 19.15 -0.16
N GLY A 88 -16.54 18.33 0.56
CA GLY A 88 -17.07 17.07 0.10
C GLY A 88 -16.16 15.86 0.33
N SER A 89 -15.04 16.03 1.03
CA SER A 89 -14.11 14.96 1.41
C SER A 89 -14.60 14.24 2.67
N TRP A 90 -14.15 13.00 2.87
CA TRP A 90 -14.52 12.19 4.04
C TRP A 90 -13.40 12.20 5.09
N LYS A 91 -13.80 12.17 6.37
CA LYS A 91 -12.88 12.01 7.50
C LYS A 91 -13.50 11.14 8.58
N ASN A 92 -12.66 10.42 9.32
CA ASN A 92 -13.06 9.63 10.48
C ASN A 92 -12.23 10.07 11.70
N ILE A 93 -12.86 10.79 12.64
CA ILE A 93 -12.16 11.38 13.79
C ILE A 93 -11.67 10.30 14.77
N VAL A 94 -12.35 9.16 14.85
CA VAL A 94 -11.95 8.05 15.74
C VAL A 94 -10.69 7.38 15.20
N GLU A 95 -10.61 7.14 13.89
CA GLU A 95 -9.38 6.65 13.25
C GLU A 95 -8.22 7.62 13.42
N VAL A 96 -8.47 8.94 13.29
CA VAL A 96 -7.44 9.96 13.52
C VAL A 96 -6.89 9.90 14.94
N ALA A 97 -7.74 9.71 15.96
CA ALA A 97 -7.30 9.58 17.34
C ALA A 97 -6.39 8.34 17.54
N VAL A 98 -6.77 7.20 16.96
CA VAL A 98 -5.96 5.96 16.98
C VAL A 98 -4.62 6.17 16.28
N ILE A 99 -4.62 6.76 15.08
CA ILE A 99 -3.39 7.05 14.32
C ILE A 99 -2.48 8.00 15.10
N SER A 100 -3.04 9.06 15.70
CA SER A 100 -2.29 10.00 16.52
C SER A 100 -1.60 9.31 17.70
N GLN A 101 -2.28 8.37 18.36
CA GLN A 101 -1.68 7.58 19.43
C GLN A 101 -0.54 6.69 18.92
N ILE A 102 -0.72 6.00 17.79
CA ILE A 102 0.34 5.17 17.19
C ILE A 102 1.55 6.04 16.83
N VAL A 103 1.34 7.17 16.18
CA VAL A 103 2.40 8.10 15.78
C VAL A 103 3.15 8.63 16.99
N ARG A 104 2.45 9.10 18.03
CA ARG A 104 3.08 9.56 19.27
C ARG A 104 4.03 8.50 19.84
N ARG A 105 3.57 7.24 19.90
CA ARG A 105 4.35 6.12 20.43
C ARG A 105 5.56 5.72 19.59
N LEU A 106 5.59 6.08 18.30
CA LEU A 106 6.76 5.83 17.44
C LEU A 106 7.91 6.81 17.70
N PHE A 107 7.62 7.96 18.29
CA PHE A 107 8.60 9.03 18.58
C PHE A 107 8.95 9.13 20.07
N GLU A 108 8.28 8.37 20.94
CA GLU A 108 8.61 8.20 22.35
C GLU A 108 9.65 7.10 22.55
#